data_AF-A0A9D9IE36-F1
#
_entry.id   AF-A0A9D9IE36-F1
#
_cell.length_a   1.000
_cell.length_b   1.000
_cell.length_c   1.000
_cell.angle_alpha   90.00
_cell.angle_beta   90.00
_cell.angle_gamma   90.00
#
_symmetry.space_group_name_H-M   'P 1'
#
loop_
_entity.id
_entity.type
_entity.pdbx_description
1 polymer ?
#
loop_
_entity_poly.entity_id
_entity_poly.type
_entity_poly.pdbx_seq_one_letter_code
_entity_poly.pdbx_strand_id
1 'polypeptide(L)'
;MDKDVPCREKIVKEGTDVSNLSFTDYLLLLRLPVTVIILFYVDYYFLVDIYLLKDRILPFIGINLILILFLLTLERMTSFPLKDVGAIRDFPAPPYGHRPPGPTPFHFVFVDFLMYLCALGAAVAFRMTRQWYLEEERKKEQEHDRTRTELQNLKNQLNPHFLFNVMNNIYSSIGTDSGKARKLMDSLCELLRYVLYRSEKPTVAFKEEVSFLELAGSFTGVGKAIASVMSCPVDLIFSDIELNADINGIQLMKSHPDPPMVIFVSAFDRYAVDSYAIDAVDYLMKPVSYERFIAAVNKAYRQFSARASADAAASGAPSPSQAQSQRTDFIFIKMENRLVKVYLTEILYIKGYGDYVKIYMTGGRVLLSLQSLNKLETLLPENFVRVHRSFIIALDKISEIEHRRIKIDQELIPIGESYLDRFFGLVLPRGREKP
;
A
#
# COMPACT_ATOMS: atom_id res chain seq x y z
N MET A 1 80.29 71.62 11.87
CA MET A 1 81.53 71.12 11.24
C MET A 1 81.94 69.90 12.03
N ASP A 2 81.21 68.79 11.96
CA ASP A 2 80.83 68.01 10.77
C ASP A 2 82.07 67.59 9.96
N LYS A 3 82.48 66.35 10.21
CA LYS A 3 83.40 65.55 9.41
C LYS A 3 82.92 64.10 9.47
N ASP A 4 81.95 63.85 8.60
CA ASP A 4 81.77 62.66 7.76
C ASP A 4 82.31 61.33 8.30
N VAL A 5 81.35 60.53 8.77
CA VAL A 5 81.49 59.13 9.15
C VAL A 5 81.34 58.26 7.88
N PRO A 6 82.35 57.47 7.45
CA PRO A 6 82.17 56.50 6.39
C PRO A 6 81.73 55.16 7.00
N CYS A 7 80.48 55.07 7.48
CA CYS A 7 79.92 53.79 7.97
C CYS A 7 78.68 53.31 7.18
N ARG A 8 78.33 53.97 6.07
CA ARG A 8 77.11 53.63 5.32
C ARG A 8 77.31 52.72 4.09
N GLU A 9 78.54 52.51 3.62
CA GLU A 9 78.76 51.75 2.37
C GLU A 9 79.08 50.26 2.56
N LYS A 10 79.44 49.81 3.77
CA LYS A 10 79.77 48.40 4.02
C LYS A 10 78.60 47.52 4.45
N ILE A 11 77.44 48.10 4.79
CA ILE A 11 76.26 47.34 5.25
C ILE A 11 75.34 46.92 4.08
N VAL A 12 75.57 47.43 2.87
CA VAL A 12 74.66 47.19 1.71
C VAL A 12 75.13 46.04 0.80
N LYS A 13 76.31 45.45 1.02
CA LYS A 13 76.89 44.45 0.09
C LYS A 13 76.77 42.98 0.50
N GLU A 14 76.09 42.67 1.59
CA GLU A 14 75.76 41.27 1.98
C GLU A 14 74.25 41.07 2.13
N GLY A 15 73.47 41.74 1.29
CA GLY A 15 72.10 41.33 1.04
C GLY A 15 72.13 40.15 0.06
N THR A 16 71.86 38.94 0.55
CA THR A 16 71.62 37.76 -0.27
C THR A 16 70.59 38.15 -1.35
N ASP A 17 70.99 38.00 -2.61
CA ASP A 17 70.19 38.41 -3.76
C ASP A 17 68.91 37.55 -3.84
N VAL A 18 67.80 38.09 -3.34
CA VAL A 18 66.48 37.43 -3.29
C VAL A 18 65.86 37.32 -4.70
N SER A 19 66.57 37.77 -5.75
CA SER A 19 66.04 37.87 -7.12
C SER A 19 66.25 36.63 -8.00
N ASN A 20 66.93 35.58 -7.53
CA ASN A 20 67.19 34.36 -8.29
C ASN A 20 66.57 33.10 -7.65
N LEU A 21 65.24 33.05 -7.48
CA LEU A 21 64.58 31.75 -7.33
C LEU A 21 64.63 31.00 -8.67
N SER A 22 65.18 29.79 -8.67
CA SER A 22 65.14 28.92 -9.84
C SER A 22 63.70 28.48 -10.11
N PHE A 23 63.34 28.22 -11.37
CA PHE A 23 62.04 27.62 -11.73
C PHE A 23 61.77 26.33 -10.94
N THR A 24 62.84 25.59 -10.59
CA THR A 24 62.78 24.39 -9.76
C THR A 24 62.32 24.66 -8.31
N ASP A 25 62.66 25.82 -7.74
CA ASP A 25 62.25 26.21 -6.38
C ASP A 25 60.75 26.55 -6.34
N TYR A 26 60.24 27.20 -7.39
CA TYR A 26 58.80 27.45 -7.54
C TYR A 26 58.00 26.16 -7.72
N LEU A 27 58.48 25.21 -8.53
CA LEU A 27 57.85 23.91 -8.70
C LEU A 27 57.76 23.14 -7.38
N LEU A 28 58.75 23.31 -6.53
CA LEU A 28 58.83 22.63 -5.26
C LEU A 28 57.91 23.25 -4.19
N LEU A 29 57.64 24.57 -4.26
CA LEU A 29 56.58 25.22 -3.48
C LEU A 29 55.17 24.79 -3.90
N LEU A 30 54.96 24.43 -5.17
CA LEU A 30 53.68 23.96 -5.70
C LEU A 30 53.38 22.48 -5.37
N ARG A 31 54.34 21.73 -4.84
CA ARG A 31 54.18 20.28 -4.62
C ARG A 31 53.09 19.95 -3.58
N LEU A 32 53.16 20.57 -2.40
CA LEU A 32 52.18 20.39 -1.32
C LEU A 32 50.74 20.76 -1.74
N PRO A 33 50.47 21.93 -2.36
CA PRO A 33 49.11 22.23 -2.81
C PRO A 33 48.63 21.26 -3.90
N VAL A 34 49.52 20.77 -4.77
CA VAL A 34 49.16 19.75 -5.76
C VAL A 34 48.77 18.43 -5.09
N THR A 35 49.52 17.95 -4.10
CA THR A 35 49.17 16.70 -3.39
C THR A 35 47.88 16.82 -2.59
N VAL A 36 47.61 17.99 -1.99
CA VAL A 36 46.34 18.30 -1.33
C VAL A 36 45.16 18.31 -2.32
N ILE A 37 45.33 18.91 -3.49
CA ILE A 37 44.32 18.93 -4.55
C ILE A 37 44.03 17.51 -5.05
N ILE A 38 45.07 16.69 -5.24
CA ILE A 38 44.92 15.30 -5.66
C ILE A 38 44.10 14.52 -4.63
N LEU A 39 44.45 14.61 -3.34
CA LEU A 39 43.71 13.96 -2.25
C LEU A 39 42.23 14.38 -2.29
N PHE A 40 41.96 15.69 -2.32
CA PHE A 40 40.60 16.22 -2.36
C PHE A 40 39.77 15.65 -3.51
N TYR A 41 40.29 15.64 -4.74
CA TYR A 41 39.53 15.19 -5.90
C TYR A 41 39.38 13.66 -5.98
N VAL A 42 40.39 12.91 -5.52
CA VAL A 42 40.32 11.45 -5.41
C VAL A 42 39.20 11.06 -4.43
N ASP A 43 39.14 11.72 -3.27
CA ASP A 43 38.06 11.49 -2.31
C ASP A 43 36.70 11.93 -2.84
N TYR A 44 36.61 13.16 -3.34
CA TYR A 44 35.37 13.78 -3.77
C TYR A 44 34.67 13.02 -4.91
N TYR A 45 35.43 12.48 -5.88
CA TYR A 45 34.86 11.79 -7.04
C TYR A 45 34.82 10.26 -6.92
N PHE A 46 35.70 9.63 -6.14
CA PHE A 46 35.82 8.17 -6.12
C PHE A 46 35.57 7.55 -4.75
N LEU A 47 36.38 7.88 -3.74
CA LEU A 47 36.35 7.12 -2.47
C LEU A 47 35.04 7.33 -1.70
N VAL A 48 34.50 8.55 -1.70
CA VAL A 48 33.21 8.83 -1.05
C VAL A 48 32.09 8.02 -1.70
N ASP A 49 32.01 8.01 -3.04
CA ASP A 49 30.95 7.31 -3.77
C ASP A 49 31.05 5.78 -3.68
N ILE A 50 32.28 5.25 -3.72
CA ILE A 50 32.50 3.79 -3.72
C ILE A 50 32.27 3.20 -2.33
N TYR A 51 32.68 3.90 -1.27
CA TYR A 51 32.73 3.35 0.07
C TYR A 51 31.78 4.05 1.04
N LEU A 52 31.88 5.37 1.22
CA LEU A 52 31.14 6.09 2.26
C LEU A 52 29.62 6.02 2.03
N LEU A 53 29.17 6.19 0.78
CA LEU A 53 27.74 6.15 0.44
C LEU A 53 27.13 4.76 0.42
N LYS A 54 27.95 3.70 0.40
CA LYS A 54 27.48 2.31 0.44
C LYS A 54 27.54 1.74 1.87
N ASP A 55 27.58 2.60 2.88
CA ASP A 55 27.77 2.26 4.30
C ASP A 55 29.04 1.43 4.59
N ARG A 56 30.06 1.52 3.72
CA ARG A 56 31.35 0.82 3.89
C ARG A 56 32.39 1.76 4.52
N ILE A 57 32.19 2.13 5.78
CA ILE A 57 33.02 3.12 6.49
C ILE A 57 34.44 2.60 6.79
N LEU A 58 34.59 1.35 7.23
CA LEU A 58 35.91 0.78 7.56
C LEU A 58 36.91 0.82 6.38
N PRO A 59 36.57 0.33 5.18
CA PRO A 59 37.50 0.40 4.05
C PRO A 59 37.74 1.84 3.58
N PHE A 60 36.77 2.75 3.70
CA PHE A 60 36.96 4.18 3.42
C PHE A 60 38.06 4.78 4.30
N ILE A 61 37.99 4.55 5.62
CA ILE A 61 39.00 5.04 6.57
C ILE A 61 40.37 4.41 6.29
N GLY A 62 40.41 3.09 6.05
CA GLY A 62 41.65 2.36 5.79
C GLY A 62 42.38 2.85 4.54
N ILE A 63 41.66 3.01 3.42
CA ILE A 63 42.24 3.48 2.16
C ILE A 63 42.73 4.92 2.28
N ASN A 64 41.97 5.81 2.95
CA ASN A 64 42.39 7.18 3.19
C ASN A 64 43.62 7.28 4.09
N LEU A 65 43.70 6.46 5.14
CA LEU A 65 44.87 6.41 6.01
C LEU A 65 46.12 5.97 5.23
N ILE A 66 46.00 4.96 4.35
CA ILE A 66 47.08 4.51 3.47
C ILE A 66 47.48 5.62 2.48
N LEU A 67 46.49 6.29 1.88
CA LEU A 67 46.72 7.36 0.91
C LEU A 67 47.41 8.58 1.55
N ILE A 68 46.96 9.03 2.72
CA ILE A 68 47.58 10.11 3.48
C ILE A 68 49.00 9.73 3.91
N LEU A 69 49.20 8.51 4.42
CA LEU A 69 50.53 8.03 4.80
C LEU A 69 51.47 7.99 3.58
N PHE A 70 50.99 7.51 2.44
CA PHE A 70 51.74 7.50 1.18
C PHE A 70 52.12 8.92 0.76
N LEU A 71 51.19 9.87 0.74
CA LEU A 71 51.47 11.26 0.38
C LEU A 71 52.47 11.91 1.36
N LEU A 72 52.33 11.68 2.66
CA LEU A 72 53.30 12.14 3.66
C LEU A 72 54.71 11.56 3.40
N THR A 73 54.82 10.27 3.09
CA THR A 73 56.12 9.66 2.77
C THR A 73 56.71 10.22 1.47
N LEU A 74 55.88 10.45 0.45
CA LEU A 74 56.29 11.02 -0.84
C LEU A 74 56.82 12.44 -0.67
N GLU A 75 56.12 13.28 0.11
CA GLU A 75 56.55 14.62 0.47
C GLU A 75 57.90 14.60 1.21
N ARG A 76 58.12 13.64 2.12
CA ARG A 76 59.37 13.56 2.90
C ARG A 76 60.55 13.04 2.10
N MET A 77 60.35 12.04 1.24
CA MET A 77 61.40 11.53 0.34
C MET A 77 61.89 12.61 -0.63
N THR A 78 60.97 13.43 -1.14
CA THR A 78 61.29 14.48 -2.11
C THR A 78 61.71 15.80 -1.46
N SER A 79 61.52 15.98 -0.15
CA SER A 79 62.00 17.13 0.62
C SER A 79 63.46 17.03 1.08
N PHE A 80 64.15 15.92 0.75
CA PHE A 80 65.53 15.71 1.19
C PHE A 80 66.57 16.74 0.65
N PRO A 81 66.38 17.46 -0.48
CA PRO A 81 67.30 18.52 -0.90
C PRO A 81 66.95 19.93 -0.39
N LEU A 82 65.78 20.16 0.22
CA LEU A 82 65.38 21.49 0.72
C LEU A 82 66.16 21.97 1.95
N LYS A 83 66.88 21.07 2.64
CA LYS A 83 67.76 21.49 3.73
C LYS A 83 68.90 22.41 3.26
N ASP A 84 69.22 22.38 1.95
CA ASP A 84 70.24 23.22 1.32
C ASP A 84 69.68 24.48 0.65
N VAL A 85 68.36 24.68 0.63
CA VAL A 85 67.76 25.98 0.26
C VAL A 85 67.93 26.93 1.44
N GLY A 86 69.15 27.46 1.59
CA GLY A 86 69.55 28.46 2.57
C GLY A 86 68.77 29.78 2.50
N ALA A 87 67.87 29.95 1.53
CA ALA A 87 67.16 31.21 1.28
C ALA A 87 66.26 31.71 2.42
N ILE A 88 65.85 30.87 3.38
CA ILE A 88 65.11 31.31 4.58
C ILE A 88 65.99 31.26 5.85
N ARG A 89 67.13 30.57 5.80
CA ARG A 89 68.07 30.44 6.93
C ARG A 89 69.22 31.45 6.89
N ASP A 90 69.49 32.10 5.76
CA ASP A 90 70.58 33.06 5.58
C ASP A 90 70.12 34.52 5.68
N PHE A 91 69.16 34.82 6.57
CA PHE A 91 69.05 36.18 7.09
C PHE A 91 70.28 36.44 7.97
N PRO A 92 71.00 37.57 7.83
CA PRO A 92 72.10 37.88 8.74
C PRO A 92 71.61 37.75 10.19
N ALA A 93 72.39 37.08 11.04
CA ALA A 93 71.99 36.92 12.44
C ALA A 93 71.75 38.31 13.05
N PRO A 94 70.69 38.50 13.85
CA PRO A 94 70.47 39.79 14.50
C PRO A 94 71.73 40.15 15.29
N PRO A 95 72.14 41.43 15.30
CA PRO A 95 73.44 41.86 15.83
C PRO A 95 73.66 41.50 17.31
N TYR A 96 72.59 41.12 18.03
CA TYR A 96 72.67 40.59 19.38
C TYR A 96 71.63 39.47 19.57
N GLY A 97 72.08 38.23 19.80
CA GLY A 97 71.25 37.13 20.29
C GLY A 97 71.35 35.82 19.51
N HIS A 98 71.24 34.69 20.23
CA HIS A 98 71.06 33.38 19.63
C HIS A 98 69.72 33.35 18.87
N ARG A 99 69.73 32.83 17.64
CA ARG A 99 68.49 32.59 16.90
C ARG A 99 67.63 31.61 17.71
N PRO A 100 66.32 31.87 17.89
CA PRO A 100 65.44 30.86 18.45
C PRO A 100 65.52 29.58 17.61
N PRO A 101 65.46 28.38 18.22
CA PRO A 101 65.47 27.14 17.46
C PRO A 101 64.30 27.15 16.46
N GLY A 102 64.62 26.88 15.20
CA GLY A 102 63.59 26.75 14.16
C GLY A 102 62.63 25.60 14.48
N PRO A 103 61.46 25.56 13.81
CA PRO A 103 60.49 24.48 13.97
C PRO A 103 61.13 23.11 13.75
N THR A 104 60.77 22.14 14.60
CA THR A 104 61.28 20.77 14.49
C THR A 104 60.74 20.10 13.22
N PRO A 105 61.44 19.08 12.66
CA PRO A 105 60.92 18.31 11.53
C PRO A 105 59.52 17.74 11.76
N PHE A 106 59.21 17.38 13.02
CA PHE A 106 57.89 16.91 13.44
C PHE A 106 56.79 17.96 13.23
N HIS A 107 57.09 19.25 13.49
CA HIS A 107 56.14 20.34 13.26
C HIS A 107 55.69 20.40 11.80
N PHE A 108 56.59 20.24 10.84
CA PHE A 108 56.23 20.23 9.41
C PHE A 108 55.39 19.02 9.03
N VAL A 109 55.73 17.83 9.54
CA VAL A 109 54.93 16.61 9.29
C VAL A 109 53.52 16.78 9.84
N PHE A 110 53.40 17.38 11.02
CA PHE A 110 52.12 17.65 11.66
C PHE A 110 51.27 18.65 10.86
N VAL A 111 51.87 19.73 10.35
CA VAL A 111 51.17 20.71 9.51
C VAL A 111 50.66 20.07 8.21
N ASP A 112 51.49 19.29 7.52
CA ASP A 112 51.08 18.59 6.30
C ASP A 112 49.93 17.61 6.57
N PHE A 113 50.04 16.83 7.65
CA PHE A 113 48.99 15.91 8.10
C PHE A 113 47.67 16.64 8.37
N LEU A 114 47.72 17.79 9.05
CA LEU A 114 46.52 18.59 9.34
C LEU A 114 45.90 19.15 8.05
N MET A 115 46.72 19.59 7.08
CA MET A 115 46.23 20.04 5.77
C MET A 115 45.53 18.91 5.00
N TYR A 116 46.09 17.70 5.01
CA TYR A 116 45.45 16.54 4.37
C TYR A 116 44.13 16.15 5.07
N LEU A 117 44.09 16.20 6.40
CA LEU A 117 42.86 15.93 7.16
C LEU A 117 41.76 16.96 6.85
N CYS A 118 42.11 18.24 6.77
CA CYS A 118 41.19 19.31 6.37
C CYS A 118 40.68 19.11 4.94
N ALA A 119 41.54 18.72 4.01
CA ALA A 119 41.17 18.46 2.62
C ALA A 119 40.20 17.27 2.49
N LEU A 120 40.47 16.17 3.20
CA LEU A 120 39.57 15.02 3.28
C LEU A 120 38.21 15.42 3.87
N GLY A 121 38.21 16.15 4.99
CA GLY A 121 36.99 16.63 5.64
C GLY A 121 36.17 17.53 4.72
N ALA A 122 36.82 18.45 3.98
CA ALA A 122 36.17 19.30 3.00
C ALA A 122 35.57 18.48 1.84
N ALA A 123 36.32 17.51 1.29
CA ALA A 123 35.84 16.65 0.21
C ALA A 123 34.55 15.90 0.62
N VAL A 124 34.54 15.29 1.82
CA VAL A 124 33.36 14.62 2.37
C VAL A 124 32.21 15.62 2.58
N ALA A 125 32.47 16.76 3.21
CA ALA A 125 31.43 17.76 3.51
C ALA A 125 30.77 18.30 2.22
N PHE A 126 31.56 18.69 1.23
CA PHE A 126 31.04 19.18 -0.06
C PHE A 126 30.25 18.09 -0.78
N ARG A 127 30.75 16.85 -0.79
CA ARG A 127 30.10 15.74 -1.48
C ARG A 127 28.76 15.38 -0.82
N MET A 128 28.75 15.24 0.50
CA MET A 128 27.53 14.98 1.27
C MET A 128 26.50 16.09 1.11
N THR A 129 26.92 17.36 1.17
CA THR A 129 26.02 18.52 0.99
C THR A 129 25.39 18.52 -0.41
N ARG A 130 26.18 18.26 -1.45
CA ARG A 130 25.70 18.19 -2.83
C ARG A 130 24.71 17.04 -3.02
N GLN A 131 24.96 15.89 -2.42
CA GLN A 131 24.05 14.75 -2.52
C GLN A 131 22.77 14.94 -1.73
N TRP A 132 22.86 15.47 -0.51
CA TRP A 132 21.68 15.83 0.27
C TRP A 132 20.75 16.75 -0.51
N TYR A 133 21.30 17.75 -1.21
CA TYR A 133 20.51 18.64 -2.05
C TYR A 133 19.84 17.91 -3.23
N LEU A 134 20.58 17.02 -3.92
CA LEU A 134 20.03 16.22 -5.03
C LEU A 134 18.95 15.24 -4.56
N GLU A 135 19.11 14.64 -3.38
CA GLU A 135 18.11 13.76 -2.77
C GLU A 135 16.84 14.52 -2.39
N GLU A 136 16.98 15.73 -1.86
CA GLU A 136 15.86 16.59 -1.51
C GLU A 136 15.05 16.98 -2.74
N GLU A 137 15.72 17.31 -3.85
CA GLU A 137 15.06 17.61 -5.11
C GLU A 137 14.36 16.36 -5.69
N ARG A 138 15.01 15.20 -5.64
CA ARG A 138 14.40 13.92 -6.03
C ARG A 138 13.17 13.58 -5.20
N LYS A 139 13.20 13.86 -3.89
CA LYS A 139 12.05 13.65 -3.00
C LYS A 139 10.88 14.54 -3.40
N LYS A 140 11.14 15.82 -3.68
CA LYS A 140 10.10 16.76 -4.15
C LYS A 140 9.49 16.31 -5.48
N GLU A 141 10.33 15.85 -6.42
CA GLU A 141 9.86 15.33 -7.70
C GLU A 141 8.99 14.07 -7.52
N GLN A 142 9.42 13.14 -6.64
CA GLN A 142 8.65 11.96 -6.28
C GLN A 142 7.32 12.30 -5.61
N GLU A 143 7.29 13.27 -4.71
CA GLU A 143 6.06 13.75 -4.06
C GLU A 143 5.10 14.38 -5.08
N HIS A 144 5.63 15.18 -6.01
CA HIS A 144 4.84 15.79 -7.07
C HIS A 144 4.26 14.73 -8.02
N ASP A 145 5.06 13.74 -8.45
CA ASP A 145 4.62 12.66 -9.33
C ASP A 145 3.62 11.72 -8.64
N ARG A 146 3.81 11.49 -7.34
CA ARG A 146 2.83 10.78 -6.51
C ARG A 146 1.51 11.55 -6.46
N THR A 147 1.55 12.83 -6.15
CA THR A 147 0.36 13.69 -6.10
C THR A 147 -0.35 13.72 -7.46
N ARG A 148 0.41 13.80 -8.56
CA ARG A 148 -0.11 13.77 -9.92
C ARG A 148 -0.78 12.43 -10.25
N THR A 149 -0.20 11.32 -9.82
CA THR A 149 -0.73 9.96 -10.00
C THR A 149 -1.97 9.72 -9.16
N GLU A 150 -1.98 10.17 -7.91
CA GLU A 150 -3.15 10.15 -7.02
C GLU A 150 -4.29 10.98 -7.62
N LEU A 151 -4.00 12.19 -8.10
CA LEU A 151 -4.97 13.05 -8.79
C LEU A 151 -5.47 12.43 -10.09
N GLN A 152 -4.60 11.77 -10.87
CA GLN A 152 -4.99 11.06 -12.08
C GLN A 152 -5.86 9.84 -11.76
N ASN A 153 -5.55 9.09 -10.70
CA ASN A 153 -6.38 7.98 -10.23
C ASN A 153 -7.75 8.47 -9.74
N LEU A 154 -7.78 9.56 -8.97
CA LEU A 154 -9.02 10.19 -8.52
C LEU A 154 -9.85 10.69 -9.72
N LYS A 155 -9.20 11.32 -10.71
CA LYS A 155 -9.83 11.74 -11.95
C LYS A 155 -10.36 10.56 -12.76
N ASN A 156 -9.65 9.44 -12.78
CA ASN A 156 -10.05 8.22 -13.48
C ASN A 156 -11.18 7.46 -12.77
N GLN A 157 -11.40 7.67 -11.47
CA GLN A 157 -12.59 7.16 -10.76
C GLN A 157 -13.88 7.78 -11.30
N LEU A 158 -13.82 9.01 -11.82
CA LEU A 158 -14.87 9.59 -12.66
C LEU A 158 -14.64 9.15 -14.11
N ASN A 159 -15.08 7.95 -14.47
CA ASN A 159 -14.99 7.46 -15.85
C ASN A 159 -15.68 8.46 -16.81
N PRO A 160 -14.94 9.23 -17.63
CA PRO A 160 -15.54 10.30 -18.44
C PRO A 160 -16.52 9.73 -19.45
N HIS A 161 -16.22 8.55 -19.99
CA HIS A 161 -17.07 7.86 -20.93
C HIS A 161 -18.41 7.43 -20.30
N PHE A 162 -18.41 6.99 -19.04
CA PHE A 162 -19.65 6.75 -18.31
C PHE A 162 -20.48 8.03 -18.19
N LEU A 163 -19.85 9.15 -17.80
CA LEU A 163 -20.54 10.44 -17.65
C LEU A 163 -21.19 10.89 -18.97
N PHE A 164 -20.45 10.83 -20.07
CA PHE A 164 -20.97 11.20 -21.40
C PHE A 164 -22.13 10.29 -21.83
N ASN A 165 -22.06 8.98 -21.56
CA ASN A 165 -23.14 8.06 -21.88
C ASN A 165 -24.42 8.33 -21.08
N VAL A 166 -24.29 8.61 -19.78
CA VAL A 166 -25.44 8.97 -18.94
C VAL A 166 -26.05 10.29 -19.41
N MET A 167 -25.22 11.31 -19.69
CA MET A 167 -25.70 12.59 -20.21
C MET A 167 -26.42 12.46 -21.55
N ASN A 168 -25.90 11.66 -22.48
CA ASN A 168 -26.56 11.41 -23.76
C ASN A 168 -27.89 10.69 -23.58
N ASN A 169 -27.99 9.76 -22.61
CA ASN A 169 -29.23 9.05 -22.29
C ASN A 169 -30.28 9.99 -21.66
N ILE A 170 -29.84 10.89 -20.77
CA ILE A 170 -30.69 11.97 -20.23
C ILE A 170 -31.18 12.83 -21.39
N TYR A 171 -30.28 13.29 -22.25
CA TYR A 171 -30.62 14.13 -23.40
C TYR A 171 -31.64 13.47 -24.33
N SER A 172 -31.45 12.19 -24.70
CA SER A 172 -32.43 11.47 -25.51
C SER A 172 -33.76 11.26 -24.78
N SER A 173 -33.73 11.12 -23.46
CA SER A 173 -34.93 10.93 -22.63
C SER A 173 -35.70 12.24 -22.42
N ILE A 174 -35.08 13.42 -22.51
CA ILE A 174 -35.78 14.71 -22.34
C ILE A 174 -36.91 14.87 -23.38
N GLY A 175 -36.67 14.45 -24.62
CA GLY A 175 -37.65 14.55 -25.71
C GLY A 175 -38.75 13.48 -25.69
N THR A 176 -38.53 12.35 -25.00
CA THR A 176 -39.46 11.20 -25.00
C THR A 176 -40.19 10.99 -23.67
N ASP A 177 -39.51 11.20 -22.54
CA ASP A 177 -40.05 11.09 -21.19
C ASP A 177 -39.27 12.03 -20.23
N SER A 178 -39.83 13.23 -20.05
CA SER A 178 -39.26 14.27 -19.18
C SER A 178 -39.22 13.86 -17.70
N GLY A 179 -40.10 12.95 -17.26
CA GLY A 179 -40.11 12.41 -15.91
C GLY A 179 -38.94 11.46 -15.66
N LYS A 180 -38.63 10.59 -16.62
CA LYS A 180 -37.46 9.70 -16.59
C LYS A 180 -36.16 10.49 -16.67
N ALA A 181 -36.08 11.49 -17.53
CA ALA A 181 -34.91 12.37 -17.64
C ALA A 181 -34.60 13.09 -16.32
N ARG A 182 -35.64 13.61 -15.63
CA ARG A 182 -35.48 14.26 -14.32
C ARG A 182 -34.92 13.31 -13.26
N LYS A 183 -35.43 12.07 -13.18
CA LYS A 183 -34.92 11.05 -12.25
C LYS A 183 -33.48 10.65 -12.54
N LEU A 184 -33.11 10.51 -13.82
CA LEU A 184 -31.74 10.19 -14.22
C LEU A 184 -30.78 11.33 -13.88
N MET A 185 -31.22 12.58 -14.05
CA MET A 185 -30.44 13.75 -13.67
C MET A 185 -30.21 13.81 -12.15
N ASP A 186 -31.24 13.59 -11.33
CA ASP A 186 -31.10 13.55 -9.87
C ASP A 186 -30.13 12.43 -9.44
N SER A 187 -30.25 11.25 -10.04
CA SER A 187 -29.37 10.10 -9.74
C SER A 187 -27.90 10.40 -10.10
N LEU A 188 -27.66 11.09 -11.23
CA LEU A 188 -26.32 11.51 -11.63
C LEU A 188 -25.73 12.52 -10.65
N CYS A 189 -26.52 13.52 -10.22
CA CYS A 189 -26.10 14.50 -9.23
C CYS A 189 -25.75 13.86 -7.88
N GLU A 190 -26.55 12.89 -7.40
CA GLU A 190 -26.23 12.15 -6.18
C GLU A 190 -24.94 11.33 -6.31
N LEU A 191 -24.75 10.66 -7.46
CA LEU A 191 -23.53 9.89 -7.73
C LEU A 191 -22.29 10.79 -7.76
N LEU A 192 -22.34 11.92 -8.45
CA LEU A 192 -21.24 12.88 -8.51
C LEU A 192 -20.94 13.47 -7.13
N ARG A 193 -21.97 13.82 -6.35
CA ARG A 193 -21.82 14.28 -4.97
C ARG A 193 -21.14 13.21 -4.11
N TYR A 194 -21.52 11.94 -4.27
CA TYR A 194 -20.88 10.84 -3.57
C TYR A 194 -19.39 10.68 -3.94
N VAL A 195 -19.06 10.68 -5.23
CA VAL A 195 -17.68 10.51 -5.70
C VAL A 195 -16.79 11.68 -5.27
N LEU A 196 -17.33 12.90 -5.30
CA LEU A 196 -16.57 14.11 -4.95
C LEU A 196 -16.37 14.29 -3.44
N TYR A 197 -17.34 13.93 -2.59
CA TYR A 197 -17.27 14.20 -1.15
C TYR A 197 -16.96 12.97 -0.28
N ARG A 198 -17.13 11.75 -0.78
CA ARG A 198 -16.92 10.52 0.01
C ARG A 198 -15.62 9.78 -0.33
N SER A 199 -14.90 10.19 -1.39
CA SER A 199 -13.60 9.61 -1.79
C SER A 199 -12.43 10.01 -0.88
N GLU A 200 -12.61 10.96 0.04
CA GLU A 200 -11.56 11.41 0.95
C GLU A 200 -11.32 10.47 2.15
N LYS A 201 -12.22 9.51 2.43
CA LYS A 201 -12.09 8.61 3.58
C LYS A 201 -11.82 7.16 3.15
N PRO A 202 -10.65 6.58 3.49
CA PRO A 202 -10.28 5.21 3.11
C PRO A 202 -11.05 4.12 3.87
N THR A 203 -11.84 4.48 4.88
CA THR A 203 -12.56 3.54 5.76
C THR A 203 -13.98 4.04 6.05
N VAL A 204 -14.95 3.12 6.08
CA VAL A 204 -16.35 3.38 6.47
C VAL A 204 -16.64 2.67 7.81
N ALA A 205 -17.43 3.28 8.68
CA ALA A 205 -17.82 2.67 9.95
C ALA A 205 -18.90 1.59 9.74
N PHE A 206 -18.80 0.46 10.43
CA PHE A 206 -19.71 -0.70 10.31
C PHE A 206 -21.21 -0.33 10.32
N LYS A 207 -21.61 0.58 11.23
CA LYS A 207 -22.99 1.02 11.41
C LYS A 207 -23.55 1.79 10.20
N GLU A 208 -22.68 2.42 9.41
CA GLU A 208 -23.10 3.18 8.22
C GLU A 208 -23.31 2.28 6.98
N GLU A 209 -22.73 1.07 6.99
CA GLU A 209 -22.68 0.19 5.83
C GLU A 209 -23.58 -1.04 5.96
N VAL A 210 -23.83 -1.52 7.20
CA VAL A 210 -24.71 -2.66 7.48
C VAL A 210 -25.68 -2.31 8.61
N SER A 211 -26.92 -1.97 8.24
CA SER A 211 -27.92 -1.44 9.18
C SER A 211 -28.45 -2.42 10.24
N PHE A 212 -28.16 -3.72 10.09
CA PHE A 212 -28.63 -4.78 11.01
C PHE A 212 -27.53 -5.34 11.92
N LEU A 213 -26.31 -4.78 11.87
CA LEU A 213 -25.24 -5.12 12.80
C LEU A 213 -25.04 -3.98 13.79
N GLU A 214 -25.02 -4.31 15.07
CA GLU A 214 -24.64 -3.39 16.15
C GLU A 214 -23.36 -3.90 16.81
N LEU A 215 -22.36 -3.03 16.94
CA LEU A 215 -21.09 -3.41 17.57
C LEU A 215 -21.25 -3.35 19.10
N ALA A 216 -21.44 -4.52 19.71
CA ALA A 216 -21.53 -4.64 21.18
C ALA A 216 -20.18 -4.42 21.88
N GLY A 217 -19.06 -4.76 21.23
CA GLY A 217 -17.72 -4.58 21.80
C GLY A 217 -16.60 -5.02 20.86
N SER A 218 -15.37 -4.58 21.15
CA SER A 218 -14.14 -4.99 20.45
C SER A 218 -13.01 -5.15 21.46
N PHE A 219 -12.25 -6.23 21.32
CA PHE A 219 -11.22 -6.62 22.29
C PHE A 219 -9.93 -7.00 21.57
N THR A 220 -8.80 -6.44 22.02
CA THR A 220 -7.46 -6.77 21.51
C THR A 220 -6.73 -7.79 22.40
N GLY A 221 -7.21 -8.02 23.63
CA GLY A 221 -6.60 -8.93 24.60
C GLY A 221 -7.51 -10.10 24.94
N VAL A 222 -6.96 -11.32 24.87
CA VAL A 222 -7.70 -12.58 25.04
C VAL A 222 -8.42 -12.68 26.39
N GLY A 223 -7.77 -12.28 27.49
CA GLY A 223 -8.36 -12.39 28.83
C GLY A 223 -9.66 -11.58 29.00
N LYS A 224 -9.69 -10.34 28.50
CA LYS A 224 -10.91 -9.49 28.54
C LYS A 224 -11.98 -10.02 27.58
N ALA A 225 -11.55 -10.51 26.41
CA ALA A 225 -12.47 -11.09 25.43
C ALA A 225 -13.20 -12.32 25.99
N ILE A 226 -12.49 -13.24 26.65
CA ILE A 226 -13.10 -14.45 27.25
C ILE A 226 -14.14 -14.07 28.30
N ALA A 227 -13.79 -13.17 29.23
CA ALA A 227 -14.71 -12.72 30.27
C ALA A 227 -15.99 -12.11 29.67
N SER A 228 -15.85 -11.25 28.65
CA SER A 228 -16.99 -10.61 27.99
C SER A 228 -17.82 -11.56 27.13
N VAL A 229 -17.20 -12.52 26.45
CA VAL A 229 -17.92 -13.55 25.66
C VAL A 229 -18.76 -14.44 26.58
N MET A 230 -18.24 -14.81 27.76
CA MET A 230 -18.95 -15.65 28.72
C MET A 230 -20.06 -14.90 29.48
N SER A 231 -19.99 -13.57 29.59
CA SER A 231 -20.92 -12.78 30.39
C SER A 231 -21.94 -11.97 29.58
N CYS A 232 -21.74 -11.81 28.27
CA CYS A 232 -22.56 -10.94 27.44
C CYS A 232 -23.38 -11.76 26.43
N PRO A 233 -24.71 -11.56 26.35
CA PRO A 233 -25.51 -12.18 25.29
C PRO A 233 -25.21 -11.47 23.97
N VAL A 234 -24.31 -12.03 23.18
CA VAL A 234 -23.99 -11.57 21.82
C VAL A 234 -24.45 -12.60 20.81
N ASP A 235 -25.05 -12.18 19.71
CA ASP A 235 -25.59 -13.13 18.72
C ASP A 235 -24.54 -13.64 17.73
N LEU A 236 -23.52 -12.81 17.45
CA LEU A 236 -22.49 -13.06 16.45
C LEU A 236 -21.12 -12.56 16.92
N ILE A 237 -20.10 -13.41 16.80
CA ILE A 237 -18.71 -13.10 17.10
C ILE A 237 -17.86 -13.18 15.82
N PHE A 238 -17.03 -12.16 15.63
CA PHE A 238 -15.88 -12.23 14.72
C PHE A 238 -14.63 -12.53 15.55
N SER A 239 -13.97 -13.64 15.28
CA SER A 239 -12.81 -14.08 16.07
C SER A 239 -11.62 -14.44 15.18
N ASP A 240 -10.42 -14.06 15.61
CA ASP A 240 -9.21 -14.68 15.04
C ASP A 240 -9.08 -16.12 15.57
N ILE A 241 -8.42 -16.98 14.80
CA ILE A 241 -8.17 -18.36 15.21
C ILE A 241 -6.96 -18.40 16.14
N GLU A 242 -5.93 -17.63 15.83
CA GLU A 242 -4.74 -17.50 16.65
C GLU A 242 -4.89 -16.26 17.54
N LEU A 243 -5.52 -16.44 18.70
CA LEU A 243 -5.77 -15.34 19.65
C LEU A 243 -4.50 -15.01 20.45
N ASN A 244 -3.78 -16.02 20.93
CA ASN A 244 -2.43 -15.94 21.51
C ASN A 244 -1.73 -17.31 21.40
N ALA A 245 -0.50 -17.43 21.93
CA ALA A 245 0.30 -18.66 21.83
C ALA A 245 -0.35 -19.91 22.45
N ASP A 246 -1.22 -19.72 23.46
CA ASP A 246 -1.77 -20.82 24.26
C ASP A 246 -3.28 -21.06 24.06
N ILE A 247 -3.99 -20.17 23.35
CA ILE A 247 -5.45 -20.18 23.20
C ILE A 247 -5.83 -20.00 21.73
N ASN A 248 -6.53 -21.01 21.21
CA ASN A 248 -7.12 -20.99 19.88
C ASN A 248 -8.60 -20.57 19.96
N GLY A 249 -9.05 -19.68 19.06
CA GLY A 249 -10.44 -19.23 18.97
C GLY A 249 -11.44 -20.37 18.81
N ILE A 250 -11.06 -21.45 18.13
CA ILE A 250 -11.88 -22.67 17.99
C ILE A 250 -12.06 -23.36 19.35
N GLN A 251 -10.99 -23.50 20.13
CA GLN A 251 -11.05 -24.10 21.47
C GLN A 251 -11.90 -23.26 22.42
N LEU A 252 -11.79 -21.93 22.32
CA LEU A 252 -12.62 -21.02 23.11
C LEU A 252 -14.10 -21.24 22.83
N MET A 253 -14.51 -21.34 21.57
CA MET A 253 -15.91 -21.60 21.21
C MET A 253 -16.39 -22.99 21.66
N LYS A 254 -15.54 -24.03 21.59
CA LYS A 254 -15.88 -25.37 22.11
C LYS A 254 -16.13 -25.39 23.62
N SER A 255 -15.45 -24.51 24.36
CA SER A 255 -15.60 -24.42 25.83
C SER A 255 -16.82 -23.62 26.27
N HIS A 256 -17.49 -22.92 25.34
CA HIS A 256 -18.66 -22.11 25.65
C HIS A 256 -19.91 -23.00 25.79
N PRO A 257 -20.71 -22.88 26.87
CA PRO A 257 -21.86 -23.75 27.10
C PRO A 257 -22.95 -23.65 26.02
N ASP A 258 -23.16 -22.45 25.49
CA ASP A 258 -24.09 -22.16 24.40
C ASP A 258 -23.45 -21.17 23.42
N PRO A 259 -22.58 -21.64 22.51
CA PRO A 259 -21.73 -20.76 21.73
C PRO A 259 -22.58 -19.88 20.79
N PRO A 260 -22.35 -18.56 20.78
CA PRO A 260 -22.98 -17.70 19.79
C PRO A 260 -22.44 -18.05 18.40
N MET A 261 -23.13 -17.56 17.36
CA MET A 261 -22.64 -17.75 16.00
C MET A 261 -21.24 -17.15 15.87
N VAL A 262 -20.33 -17.85 15.18
CA VAL A 262 -18.95 -17.39 15.01
C VAL A 262 -18.55 -17.35 13.54
N ILE A 263 -17.89 -16.26 13.14
CA ILE A 263 -17.18 -16.12 11.87
C ILE A 263 -15.70 -15.99 12.20
N PHE A 264 -14.89 -16.93 11.72
CA PHE A 264 -13.45 -16.88 11.94
C PHE A 264 -12.75 -16.01 10.90
N VAL A 265 -11.72 -15.28 11.33
CA VAL A 265 -10.93 -14.39 10.48
C VAL A 265 -9.44 -14.68 10.68
N SER A 266 -8.80 -15.35 9.72
CA SER A 266 -7.41 -15.83 9.87
C SER A 266 -6.57 -15.55 8.62
N ALA A 267 -5.25 -15.45 8.79
CA ALA A 267 -4.29 -15.36 7.68
C ALA A 267 -3.83 -16.73 7.15
N PHE A 268 -4.19 -17.82 7.85
CA PHE A 268 -3.78 -19.18 7.50
C PHE A 268 -4.98 -19.97 6.99
N ASP A 269 -4.80 -20.85 6.02
CA ASP A 269 -5.84 -21.70 5.45
C ASP A 269 -6.07 -23.01 6.24
N ARG A 270 -5.02 -23.51 6.91
CA ARG A 270 -4.98 -24.81 7.61
C ARG A 270 -6.13 -25.05 8.59
N TYR A 271 -6.67 -23.99 9.19
CA TYR A 271 -7.73 -24.09 10.20
C TYR A 271 -9.16 -24.03 9.62
N ALA A 272 -9.30 -23.87 8.30
CA ALA A 272 -10.61 -23.80 7.66
C ALA A 272 -11.41 -25.10 7.86
N VAL A 273 -10.76 -26.26 7.77
CA VAL A 273 -11.39 -27.57 7.99
C VAL A 273 -11.83 -27.72 9.45
N ASP A 274 -10.99 -27.30 10.40
CA ASP A 274 -11.29 -27.40 11.84
C ASP A 274 -12.44 -26.49 12.28
N SER A 275 -12.66 -25.37 11.58
CA SER A 275 -13.79 -24.47 11.85
C SER A 275 -15.15 -25.09 11.56
N TYR A 276 -15.24 -26.06 10.63
CA TYR A 276 -16.47 -26.82 10.40
C TYR A 276 -16.83 -27.73 11.57
N ALA A 277 -15.85 -28.19 12.36
CA ALA A 277 -16.10 -29.06 13.50
C ALA A 277 -16.86 -28.38 14.64
N ILE A 278 -17.04 -27.05 14.59
CA ILE A 278 -17.75 -26.26 15.60
C ILE A 278 -18.95 -25.50 15.02
N ASP A 279 -19.43 -25.93 13.85
CA ASP A 279 -20.56 -25.30 13.14
C ASP A 279 -20.38 -23.77 12.97
N ALA A 280 -19.15 -23.35 12.67
CA ALA A 280 -18.87 -21.94 12.39
C ALA A 280 -19.70 -21.47 11.19
N VAL A 281 -20.21 -20.25 11.27
CA VAL A 281 -21.01 -19.67 10.20
C VAL A 281 -20.17 -19.54 8.93
N ASP A 282 -18.97 -18.97 9.04
CA ASP A 282 -18.09 -18.78 7.90
C ASP A 282 -16.62 -18.61 8.32
N TYR A 283 -15.76 -18.68 7.31
CA TYR A 283 -14.31 -18.53 7.43
C TYR A 283 -13.79 -17.46 6.46
N LEU A 284 -13.21 -16.39 7.00
CA LEU A 284 -12.70 -15.26 6.24
C LEU A 284 -11.17 -15.24 6.25
N MET A 285 -10.56 -15.37 5.06
CA MET A 285 -9.12 -15.21 4.88
C MET A 285 -8.73 -13.73 4.91
N LYS A 286 -7.70 -13.39 5.69
CA LYS A 286 -7.06 -12.07 5.66
C LYS A 286 -6.16 -11.95 4.41
N PRO A 287 -6.15 -10.81 3.71
CA PRO A 287 -7.01 -9.63 3.90
C PRO A 287 -8.47 -9.90 3.51
N VAL A 288 -9.41 -9.50 4.38
CA VAL A 288 -10.83 -9.77 4.18
C VAL A 288 -11.38 -8.83 3.11
N SER A 289 -11.88 -9.40 2.01
CA SER A 289 -12.60 -8.62 1.01
C SER A 289 -14.00 -8.26 1.51
N TYR A 290 -14.47 -7.06 1.17
CA TYR A 290 -15.83 -6.62 1.51
C TYR A 290 -16.91 -7.60 1.02
N GLU A 291 -16.71 -8.20 -0.16
CA GLU A 291 -17.63 -9.19 -0.74
C GLU A 291 -17.76 -10.44 0.15
N ARG A 292 -16.62 -10.95 0.63
CA ARG A 292 -16.60 -12.12 1.52
C ARG A 292 -17.21 -11.80 2.88
N PHE A 293 -16.92 -10.61 3.40
CA PHE A 293 -17.52 -10.13 4.63
C PHE A 293 -19.06 -10.10 4.55
N ILE A 294 -19.64 -9.49 3.52
CA ILE A 294 -21.10 -9.41 3.35
C ILE A 294 -21.74 -10.79 3.18
N ALA A 295 -21.10 -11.70 2.43
CA ALA A 295 -21.60 -13.06 2.27
C ALA A 295 -21.69 -13.80 3.61
N ALA A 296 -20.63 -13.72 4.43
CA ALA A 296 -20.57 -14.35 5.74
C ALA A 296 -21.62 -13.78 6.71
N VAL A 297 -21.76 -12.45 6.73
CA VAL A 297 -22.76 -11.75 7.55
C VAL A 297 -24.19 -12.13 7.16
N ASN A 298 -24.49 -12.23 5.85
CA ASN A 298 -25.81 -12.66 5.38
C ASN A 298 -26.11 -14.12 5.74
N LYS A 299 -25.08 -14.97 5.77
CA LYS A 299 -25.21 -16.35 6.22
C LYS A 299 -25.54 -16.40 7.73
N ALA A 300 -24.85 -15.60 8.55
CA ALA A 300 -25.15 -15.47 9.98
C ALA A 300 -26.58 -15.00 10.21
N TYR A 301 -27.02 -13.96 9.50
CA TYR A 301 -28.36 -13.42 9.65
C TYR A 301 -29.47 -14.44 9.33
N ARG A 302 -29.26 -15.27 8.29
CA ARG A 302 -30.20 -16.35 7.95
C ARG A 302 -30.31 -17.40 9.05
N GLN A 303 -29.18 -17.82 9.62
CA GLN A 303 -29.16 -18.77 10.74
C GLN A 303 -29.82 -18.17 11.99
N PHE A 304 -29.56 -16.90 12.29
CA PHE A 304 -30.22 -16.18 13.39
C PHE A 304 -31.74 -16.15 13.23
N SER A 305 -32.22 -15.75 12.04
CA SER A 305 -33.65 -15.67 11.74
C SER A 305 -34.34 -17.03 11.79
N ALA A 306 -33.65 -18.10 11.39
CA ALA A 306 -34.15 -19.47 11.48
C ALA A 306 -34.26 -19.96 12.93
N ARG A 307 -33.27 -19.65 13.80
CA ARG A 307 -33.34 -19.97 15.25
C ARG A 307 -34.48 -19.22 15.92
N ALA A 308 -34.60 -17.91 15.68
CA ALA A 308 -35.65 -17.08 16.26
C ALA A 308 -37.08 -17.54 15.89
N SER A 309 -37.26 -18.09 14.69
CA SER A 309 -38.56 -18.62 14.24
C SER A 309 -38.85 -20.03 14.79
N ALA A 310 -37.82 -20.85 15.04
CA ALA A 310 -37.96 -22.15 15.70
C ALA A 310 -38.33 -22.01 17.19
N ASP A 311 -37.70 -21.07 17.89
CA ASP A 311 -37.99 -20.80 19.31
C ASP A 311 -39.39 -20.22 19.50
N ALA A 312 -39.85 -19.37 18.58
CA ALA A 312 -41.21 -18.86 18.57
C ALA A 312 -42.26 -19.97 18.34
N ALA A 313 -41.95 -20.98 17.52
CA ALA A 313 -42.83 -22.13 17.29
C ALA A 313 -42.91 -23.08 18.50
N ALA A 314 -41.84 -23.21 19.28
CA ALA A 314 -41.81 -24.03 20.51
C ALA A 314 -42.54 -23.37 21.70
N SER A 315 -42.69 -22.04 21.68
CA SER A 315 -43.22 -21.24 22.80
C SER A 315 -44.75 -21.11 22.85
N GLY A 316 -45.50 -21.63 21.86
CA GLY A 316 -46.97 -21.61 21.85
C GLY A 316 -47.63 -20.22 21.82
N ALA A 317 -46.87 -19.14 21.58
CA ALA A 317 -47.41 -17.79 21.43
C ALA A 317 -48.17 -17.68 20.08
N PRO A 318 -49.27 -16.91 19.99
CA PRO A 318 -50.00 -16.78 18.75
C PRO A 318 -49.13 -16.07 17.71
N SER A 319 -48.64 -16.84 16.75
CA SER A 319 -47.92 -16.33 15.58
C SER A 319 -48.81 -15.32 14.84
N PRO A 320 -48.27 -14.15 14.42
CA PRO A 320 -48.87 -13.45 13.31
C PRO A 320 -48.79 -14.39 12.09
N SER A 321 -49.96 -14.86 11.65
CA SER A 321 -50.26 -15.42 10.33
C SER A 321 -49.16 -16.25 9.63
N GLN A 322 -49.45 -17.54 9.43
CA GLN A 322 -48.70 -18.54 8.64
C GLN A 322 -48.36 -18.14 7.19
N ALA A 323 -48.70 -16.92 6.74
CA ALA A 323 -48.26 -16.33 5.48
C ALA A 323 -46.83 -15.73 5.52
N GLN A 324 -46.19 -15.59 6.70
CA GLN A 324 -44.87 -14.95 6.83
C GLN A 324 -43.66 -15.90 6.78
N SER A 325 -43.84 -17.21 7.02
CA SER A 325 -42.73 -18.19 7.02
C SER A 325 -42.15 -18.53 5.64
N GLN A 326 -42.83 -18.20 4.54
CA GLN A 326 -42.31 -18.38 3.18
C GLN A 326 -41.60 -17.13 2.61
N ARG A 327 -41.53 -16.02 3.35
CA ARG A 327 -40.91 -14.75 2.90
C ARG A 327 -39.55 -14.44 3.54
N THR A 328 -38.89 -15.43 4.13
CA THR A 328 -37.67 -15.22 4.93
C THR A 328 -36.36 -15.33 4.14
N ASP A 329 -36.35 -15.98 2.99
CA ASP A 329 -35.15 -16.11 2.19
C ASP A 329 -34.96 -14.90 1.27
N PHE A 330 -33.97 -14.07 1.59
CA PHE A 330 -33.59 -12.91 0.80
C PHE A 330 -32.07 -12.82 0.66
N ILE A 331 -31.64 -12.14 -0.39
CA ILE A 331 -30.25 -11.76 -0.62
C ILE A 331 -30.17 -10.25 -0.74
N PHE A 332 -29.03 -9.69 -0.37
CA PHE A 332 -28.73 -8.31 -0.69
C PHE A 332 -27.96 -8.25 -1.99
N ILE A 333 -28.54 -7.58 -2.97
CA ILE A 333 -27.89 -7.36 -4.24
C ILE A 333 -27.31 -5.95 -4.22
N LYS A 334 -26.02 -5.83 -4.55
CA LYS A 334 -25.38 -4.53 -4.69
C LYS A 334 -25.91 -3.88 -5.96
N MET A 335 -26.68 -2.82 -5.77
CA MET A 335 -27.23 -1.99 -6.83
C MET A 335 -26.59 -0.63 -6.73
N GLU A 336 -25.66 -0.35 -7.64
CA GLU A 336 -24.91 0.91 -7.75
C GLU A 336 -24.28 1.36 -6.41
N ASN A 337 -25.07 2.01 -5.54
CA ASN A 337 -24.64 2.57 -4.28
C ASN A 337 -25.48 2.17 -3.06
N ARG A 338 -26.33 1.16 -3.18
CA ARG A 338 -27.12 0.62 -2.07
C ARG A 338 -27.30 -0.89 -2.16
N LEU A 339 -27.42 -1.52 -1.01
CA LEU A 339 -27.84 -2.91 -0.92
C LEU A 339 -29.36 -2.93 -0.98
N VAL A 340 -29.89 -3.57 -2.02
CA VAL A 340 -31.33 -3.80 -2.13
C VAL A 340 -31.60 -5.20 -1.60
N LYS A 341 -32.41 -5.27 -0.54
CA LYS A 341 -32.99 -6.52 -0.06
C LYS A 341 -33.89 -7.08 -1.16
N VAL A 342 -33.59 -8.30 -1.59
CA VAL A 342 -34.30 -9.01 -2.64
C VAL A 342 -34.72 -10.36 -2.10
N TYR A 343 -36.03 -10.60 -2.03
CA TYR A 343 -36.55 -11.90 -1.65
C TYR A 343 -36.31 -12.90 -2.78
N LEU A 344 -35.76 -14.06 -2.45
CA LEU A 344 -35.44 -15.11 -3.43
C LEU A 344 -36.70 -15.65 -4.10
N THR A 345 -37.81 -15.70 -3.36
CA THR A 345 -39.12 -16.11 -3.88
C THR A 345 -39.67 -15.18 -4.97
N GLU A 346 -39.18 -13.94 -5.03
CA GLU A 346 -39.53 -12.97 -6.05
C GLU A 346 -38.65 -13.09 -7.30
N ILE A 347 -37.49 -13.75 -7.25
CA ILE A 347 -36.59 -13.85 -8.41
C ILE A 347 -37.12 -14.93 -9.37
N LEU A 348 -37.28 -14.59 -10.64
CA LEU A 348 -37.64 -15.51 -11.71
C LEU A 348 -36.39 -16.05 -12.40
N TYR A 349 -35.57 -15.14 -12.93
CA TYR A 349 -34.32 -15.46 -13.61
C TYR A 349 -33.39 -14.24 -13.64
N ILE A 350 -32.13 -14.50 -13.97
CA ILE A 350 -31.05 -13.53 -13.99
C ILE A 350 -30.36 -13.63 -15.34
N LYS A 351 -30.29 -12.51 -16.08
CA LYS A 351 -29.77 -12.42 -17.44
C LYS A 351 -28.57 -11.47 -17.50
N GLY A 352 -27.45 -11.97 -18.04
CA GLY A 352 -26.23 -11.21 -18.26
C GLY A 352 -26.27 -10.43 -19.57
N TYR A 353 -25.82 -9.18 -19.52
CA TYR A 353 -25.72 -8.24 -20.64
C TYR A 353 -24.29 -7.68 -20.70
N GLY A 354 -23.32 -8.53 -21.01
CA GLY A 354 -21.91 -8.13 -21.00
C GLY A 354 -21.45 -7.78 -19.58
N ASP A 355 -21.29 -6.48 -19.33
CA ASP A 355 -20.71 -5.94 -18.09
C ASP A 355 -21.71 -5.76 -16.94
N TYR A 356 -23.01 -5.95 -17.20
CA TYR A 356 -24.05 -5.84 -16.18
C TYR A 356 -25.03 -7.01 -16.24
N VAL A 357 -25.79 -7.18 -15.16
CA VAL A 357 -26.76 -8.26 -14.99
C VAL A 357 -28.12 -7.67 -14.64
N LYS A 358 -29.17 -8.20 -15.28
CA LYS A 358 -30.56 -7.90 -14.95
C LYS A 358 -31.18 -9.08 -14.21
N ILE A 359 -31.71 -8.81 -13.04
CA ILE A 359 -32.47 -9.75 -12.20
C ILE A 359 -33.96 -9.45 -12.44
N TYR A 360 -34.66 -10.44 -12.99
CA TYR A 360 -36.08 -10.34 -13.31
C TYR A 360 -36.88 -10.92 -12.15
N MET A 361 -37.82 -10.13 -11.66
CA MET A 361 -38.62 -10.48 -10.50
C MET A 361 -40.11 -10.60 -10.85
N THR A 362 -40.85 -11.29 -9.99
CA THR A 362 -42.31 -11.38 -10.03
C THR A 362 -42.93 -9.98 -10.05
N GLY A 363 -44.04 -9.82 -10.77
CA GLY A 363 -44.71 -8.52 -10.91
C GLY A 363 -44.03 -7.55 -11.88
N GLY A 364 -43.16 -8.05 -12.77
CA GLY A 364 -42.52 -7.26 -13.84
C GLY A 364 -41.40 -6.33 -13.36
N ARG A 365 -41.00 -6.40 -12.09
CA ARG A 365 -39.91 -5.61 -11.54
C ARG A 365 -38.58 -6.16 -12.05
N VAL A 366 -37.72 -5.28 -12.58
CA VAL A 366 -36.39 -5.64 -13.05
C VAL A 366 -35.34 -4.84 -12.30
N LEU A 367 -34.30 -5.54 -11.87
CA LEU A 367 -33.24 -5.05 -11.00
C LEU A 367 -31.91 -5.12 -11.75
N LEU A 368 -31.21 -3.99 -11.89
CA LEU A 368 -29.93 -3.93 -12.62
C LEU A 368 -28.75 -3.88 -11.64
N SER A 369 -27.86 -4.87 -11.73
CA SER A 369 -26.63 -4.95 -10.94
C SER A 369 -25.41 -4.92 -11.84
N LEU A 370 -24.34 -4.26 -11.38
CA LEU A 370 -23.01 -4.27 -12.02
C LEU A 370 -22.17 -5.48 -11.61
N GLN A 371 -22.72 -6.38 -10.79
CA GLN A 371 -22.06 -7.62 -10.43
C GLN A 371 -22.11 -8.61 -11.61
N SER A 372 -21.02 -9.34 -11.85
CA SER A 372 -20.98 -10.35 -12.92
C SER A 372 -21.87 -11.55 -12.59
N LEU A 373 -22.29 -12.28 -13.63
CA LEU A 373 -23.13 -13.46 -13.46
C LEU A 373 -22.47 -14.54 -12.59
N ASN A 374 -21.14 -14.70 -12.74
CA ASN A 374 -20.34 -15.62 -11.91
C ASN A 374 -20.36 -15.19 -10.43
N LYS A 375 -20.29 -13.88 -10.15
CA LYS A 375 -20.34 -13.35 -8.78
C LYS A 375 -21.73 -13.49 -8.14
N LEU A 376 -22.79 -13.39 -8.93
CA LEU A 376 -24.15 -13.60 -8.44
C LEU A 376 -24.42 -15.09 -8.18
N GLU A 377 -23.87 -15.99 -9.01
CA GLU A 377 -24.00 -17.45 -8.83
C GLU A 377 -23.52 -17.91 -7.45
N THR A 378 -22.48 -17.30 -6.88
CA THR A 378 -21.96 -17.67 -5.55
C THR A 378 -22.81 -17.16 -4.38
N LEU A 379 -23.65 -16.14 -4.60
CA LEU A 379 -24.54 -15.56 -3.60
C LEU A 379 -25.90 -16.26 -3.53
N LEU A 380 -26.24 -17.02 -4.58
CA LEU A 380 -27.53 -17.67 -4.73
C LEU A 380 -27.50 -19.10 -4.15
N PRO A 381 -28.58 -19.57 -3.50
CA PRO A 381 -28.70 -20.95 -3.04
C PRO A 381 -28.87 -21.96 -4.19
N GLU A 382 -28.81 -23.25 -3.86
CA GLU A 382 -28.85 -24.37 -4.83
C GLU A 382 -30.12 -24.43 -5.69
N ASN A 383 -31.19 -23.76 -5.27
CA ASN A 383 -32.42 -23.63 -6.06
C ASN A 383 -32.26 -22.72 -7.30
N PHE A 384 -31.15 -21.98 -7.41
CA PHE A 384 -30.78 -21.23 -8.60
C PHE A 384 -29.73 -21.96 -9.41
N VAL A 385 -30.05 -22.26 -10.66
CA VAL A 385 -29.18 -23.05 -11.55
C VAL A 385 -28.81 -22.22 -12.77
N ARG A 386 -27.52 -22.24 -13.09
CA ARG A 386 -27.01 -21.69 -14.35
C ARG A 386 -27.31 -22.65 -15.49
N VAL A 387 -28.09 -22.17 -16.47
CA VAL A 387 -28.52 -22.95 -17.64
C VAL A 387 -27.88 -22.46 -18.93
N HIS A 388 -27.26 -21.27 -18.92
CA HIS A 388 -26.54 -20.72 -20.07
C HIS A 388 -25.38 -19.84 -19.60
N ARG A 389 -24.44 -19.51 -20.50
CA ARG A 389 -23.34 -18.58 -20.18
C ARG A 389 -23.81 -17.22 -19.66
N SER A 390 -25.04 -16.83 -20.03
CA SER A 390 -25.67 -15.55 -19.67
C SER A 390 -26.97 -15.69 -18.86
N PHE A 391 -27.32 -16.88 -18.37
CA PHE A 391 -28.58 -17.07 -17.62
C PHE A 391 -28.43 -17.97 -16.40
N ILE A 392 -28.98 -17.48 -15.28
CA ILE A 392 -29.29 -18.26 -14.07
C ILE A 392 -30.80 -18.22 -13.87
N ILE A 393 -31.41 -19.34 -13.51
CA ILE A 393 -32.86 -19.47 -13.34
C ILE A 393 -33.21 -20.01 -11.96
N ALA A 394 -34.40 -19.67 -11.45
CA ALA A 394 -34.97 -20.30 -10.27
C ALA A 394 -35.72 -21.58 -10.67
N LEU A 395 -35.37 -22.73 -10.09
CA LEU A 395 -35.97 -24.02 -10.45
C LEU A 395 -37.47 -24.08 -10.11
N ASP A 396 -37.90 -23.44 -9.03
CA ASP A 396 -39.30 -23.39 -8.58
C ASP A 396 -40.20 -22.52 -9.48
N LYS A 397 -39.61 -21.74 -10.41
CA LYS A 397 -40.32 -20.83 -11.30
C LYS A 397 -40.45 -21.34 -12.74
N ILE A 398 -40.02 -22.57 -13.01
CA ILE A 398 -40.11 -23.17 -14.33
C ILE A 398 -41.58 -23.53 -14.63
N SER A 399 -42.14 -22.94 -15.67
CA SER A 399 -43.51 -23.23 -16.12
C SER A 399 -43.56 -24.41 -17.08
N GLU A 400 -42.61 -24.46 -18.02
CA GLU A 400 -42.57 -25.46 -19.09
C GLU A 400 -41.12 -25.67 -19.55
N ILE A 401 -40.78 -26.91 -19.91
CA ILE A 401 -39.49 -27.25 -20.52
C ILE A 401 -39.79 -27.84 -21.89
N GLU A 402 -39.34 -27.18 -22.94
CA GLU A 402 -39.55 -27.60 -24.33
C GLU A 402 -38.18 -27.82 -24.99
N HIS A 403 -37.85 -29.08 -25.28
CA HIS A 403 -36.55 -29.50 -25.85
C HIS A 403 -35.34 -28.94 -25.07
N ARG A 404 -34.75 -27.84 -25.57
CA ARG A 404 -33.57 -27.14 -24.99
C ARG A 404 -33.90 -25.71 -24.56
N ARG A 405 -35.16 -25.40 -24.31
CA ARG A 405 -35.64 -24.10 -23.83
C ARG A 405 -36.48 -24.27 -22.59
N ILE A 406 -36.33 -23.33 -21.67
CA ILE A 406 -37.05 -23.27 -20.40
C ILE A 406 -37.93 -22.03 -20.46
N LYS A 407 -39.22 -22.23 -20.24
CA LYS A 407 -40.19 -21.15 -20.16
C LYS A 407 -40.37 -20.73 -18.71
N ILE A 408 -40.05 -19.47 -18.42
CA ILE A 408 -40.27 -18.85 -17.12
C ILE A 408 -41.07 -17.57 -17.38
N ASP A 409 -42.27 -17.51 -16.83
CA ASP A 409 -43.24 -16.45 -17.13
C ASP A 409 -43.49 -16.32 -18.65
N GLN A 410 -43.14 -15.19 -19.27
CA GLN A 410 -43.26 -14.98 -20.73
C GLN A 410 -41.95 -15.17 -21.51
N GLU A 411 -40.82 -15.42 -20.84
CA GLU A 411 -39.50 -15.52 -21.49
C GLU A 411 -39.13 -16.98 -21.79
N LEU A 412 -38.62 -17.22 -23.01
CA LEU A 412 -38.05 -18.50 -23.43
C LEU A 412 -36.52 -18.45 -23.30
N ILE A 413 -35.99 -19.18 -22.32
CA ILE A 413 -34.56 -19.18 -21.94
C ILE A 413 -33.87 -20.40 -22.56
N PRO A 414 -32.83 -20.23 -23.39
CA PRO A 414 -32.11 -21.36 -23.99
C PRO A 414 -31.18 -22.04 -22.97
N ILE A 415 -31.05 -23.36 -23.07
CA ILE A 415 -30.07 -24.15 -22.30
C ILE A 415 -28.81 -24.33 -23.15
N GLY A 416 -27.66 -23.91 -22.61
CA GLY A 416 -26.36 -24.10 -23.24
C GLY A 416 -25.90 -25.55 -23.14
N GLU A 417 -25.18 -26.03 -24.16
CA GLU A 417 -24.78 -27.44 -24.28
C GLU A 417 -24.01 -27.96 -23.08
N SER A 418 -23.05 -27.18 -22.56
CA SER A 418 -22.26 -27.51 -21.38
C SER A 418 -23.06 -27.55 -20.06
N TYR A 419 -24.30 -27.06 -20.06
CA TYR A 419 -25.16 -26.98 -18.87
C TYR A 419 -26.28 -28.04 -18.86
N LEU A 420 -26.47 -28.78 -19.97
CA LEU A 420 -27.56 -29.75 -20.13
C LEU A 420 -27.53 -30.84 -19.06
N ASP A 421 -26.39 -31.52 -18.88
CA ASP A 421 -26.29 -32.66 -17.97
C ASP A 421 -26.54 -32.26 -16.51
N ARG A 422 -26.00 -31.12 -16.08
CA ARG A 422 -26.22 -30.58 -14.73
C ARG A 422 -27.68 -30.21 -14.51
N PHE A 423 -28.31 -29.54 -15.48
CA PHE A 423 -29.70 -29.12 -15.37
C PHE A 423 -30.66 -30.31 -15.31
N PHE A 424 -30.57 -31.24 -16.26
CA PHE A 424 -31.45 -32.41 -16.28
C PHE A 424 -31.22 -33.36 -15.09
N GLY A 425 -29.99 -33.45 -14.57
CA GLY A 425 -29.71 -34.20 -13.34
C GLY A 425 -30.39 -33.64 -12.09
N LEU A 426 -30.77 -32.36 -12.08
CA LEU A 426 -31.47 -31.71 -10.98
C LEU A 426 -33.00 -31.75 -11.13
N VAL A 427 -33.51 -31.76 -12.37
CA VAL A 427 -34.95 -31.65 -12.66
C VAL A 427 -35.62 -33.00 -12.89
N LEU A 428 -34.92 -34.01 -13.43
CA LEU A 428 -35.50 -35.33 -13.69
C LEU A 428 -35.22 -36.29 -12.53
N PRO A 429 -36.24 -37.00 -12.01
CA PRO A 429 -36.03 -38.08 -11.04
C PRO A 429 -35.20 -39.20 -11.67
N ARG A 430 -34.29 -39.80 -10.88
CA ARG A 430 -33.40 -40.89 -11.32
C ARG A 430 -34.22 -42.00 -12.01
N GLY A 431 -34.06 -42.17 -13.33
CA GLY A 431 -34.62 -43.30 -14.07
C GLY A 431 -35.49 -43.02 -15.31
N ARG A 432 -35.55 -41.79 -15.84
CA ARG A 432 -36.13 -41.55 -17.18
C ARG A 432 -35.08 -41.09 -18.19
N GLU A 433 -35.23 -41.56 -19.43
CA GLU A 433 -34.40 -41.16 -20.56
C GLU A 433 -34.48 -39.65 -20.80
N LYS A 434 -33.33 -39.05 -21.12
CA LYS A 434 -33.22 -37.63 -21.48
C LYS A 434 -34.07 -37.39 -22.73
N PRO A 435 -34.97 -36.39 -22.74
CA PRO A 435 -35.76 -36.05 -23.92
C PRO A 435 -34.91 -35.48 -25.06
#